data_AF-A0A1M6CXV4-F1
#
_entry.id   AF-A0A1M6CXV4-F1
#
_cell.length_a   1.000
_cell.length_b   1.000
_cell.length_c   1.000
_cell.angle_alpha   90.00
_cell.angle_beta   90.00
_cell.angle_gamma   90.00
#
_symmetry.space_group_name_H-M   'P 1'
#
loop_
_entity.id
_entity.type
_entity.pdbx_description
1 polymer ?
#
loop_
_entity_poly.entity_id
_entity_poly.type
_entity_poly.pdbx_seq_one_letter_code
_entity_poly.pdbx_strand_id
1 'polypeptide(L)'
;MRFSTLLITFLITLSVSAQSSYDESPNRYRFKYKSELYKGTRLQITSQLRKLKNDSKFTNIPEEIEQELHSLFIATKKQPIPKYYKKRAYIFLDALYAYEDFANIYENALYQVVRKVKKDMYVVDFKFERQFTKAKVALDRYMKEDYSDIERFDQLKKELIDSQTKLASHRWMKGKFENYDTIEIVKHPDELMGAFKKSAAVHVYRLYNDNNIAAIKPYLENQIIDFYYKKSLPEINPESFDLQYITKI
;
A
#
# COMPACT_ATOMS: atom_id res chain seq x y z
N MET A 1 -33.18 -30.50 84.42
CA MET A 1 -34.06 -30.27 83.25
C MET A 1 -33.15 -30.19 82.03
N ARG A 2 -33.00 -31.25 81.24
CA ARG A 2 -33.90 -31.78 80.18
C ARG A 2 -33.80 -30.98 78.86
N PHE A 3 -33.34 -31.71 77.83
CA PHE A 3 -33.50 -31.52 76.37
C PHE A 3 -32.75 -30.32 75.74
N SER A 4 -32.20 -30.38 74.52
CA SER A 4 -32.07 -31.44 73.53
C SER A 4 -31.00 -31.03 72.51
N THR A 5 -30.34 -32.04 71.97
CA THR A 5 -29.55 -32.10 70.75
C THR A 5 -30.16 -31.35 69.55
N LEU A 6 -29.32 -30.65 68.78
CA LEU A 6 -29.42 -30.70 67.32
C LEU A 6 -28.06 -30.48 66.67
N LEU A 7 -27.53 -31.61 66.20
CA LEU A 7 -26.41 -31.77 65.28
C LEU A 7 -26.83 -31.18 63.92
N ILE A 8 -26.07 -30.22 63.39
CA ILE A 8 -26.08 -29.92 61.95
C ILE A 8 -24.66 -30.09 61.45
N THR A 9 -24.37 -31.31 61.01
CA THR A 9 -23.24 -31.66 60.15
C THR A 9 -23.43 -30.96 58.80
N PHE A 10 -22.63 -29.91 58.56
CA PHE A 10 -22.51 -29.32 57.23
C PHE A 10 -21.48 -30.13 56.44
N LEU A 11 -21.96 -31.03 55.59
CA LEU A 11 -21.18 -31.71 54.56
C LEU A 11 -20.70 -30.67 53.55
N ILE A 12 -19.45 -30.23 53.67
CA ILE A 12 -18.75 -29.53 52.58
C ILE A 12 -18.42 -30.58 51.53
N THR A 13 -19.27 -30.68 50.51
CA THR A 13 -18.93 -31.38 49.28
C THR A 13 -17.83 -30.58 48.58
N LEU A 14 -16.60 -31.06 48.72
CA LEU A 14 -15.50 -30.75 47.82
C LEU A 14 -15.91 -31.19 46.41
N SER A 15 -16.54 -30.29 45.66
CA SER A 15 -16.56 -30.37 44.20
C SER A 15 -15.14 -30.04 43.72
N VAL A 16 -14.26 -31.04 43.78
CA VAL A 16 -13.05 -31.10 42.98
C VAL A 16 -13.54 -31.10 41.53
N SER A 17 -13.59 -29.92 40.92
CA SER A 17 -13.58 -29.81 39.47
C SER A 17 -12.26 -30.41 39.03
N ALA A 18 -12.28 -31.70 38.72
CA ALA A 18 -11.25 -32.34 37.93
C ALA A 18 -11.15 -31.55 36.63
N GLN A 19 -10.28 -30.55 36.60
CA GLN A 19 -9.73 -30.02 35.37
C GLN A 19 -9.15 -31.23 34.67
N SER A 20 -9.86 -31.70 33.65
CA SER A 20 -9.38 -32.72 32.74
C SER A 20 -8.05 -32.22 32.18
N SER A 21 -6.95 -32.68 32.74
CA SER A 21 -5.66 -32.67 32.07
C SER A 21 -5.83 -33.61 30.89
N TYR A 22 -6.34 -33.08 29.79
CA TYR A 22 -6.25 -33.74 28.50
C TYR A 22 -4.79 -34.02 28.28
N ASP A 23 -4.47 -35.31 28.34
CA ASP A 23 -3.19 -35.89 28.01
C ASP A 23 -2.82 -35.45 26.58
N GLU A 24 -2.13 -34.32 26.45
CA GLU A 24 -1.55 -33.86 25.20
C GLU A 24 -0.40 -34.81 24.89
N SER A 25 -0.68 -35.82 24.06
CA SER A 25 0.38 -36.56 23.36
C SER A 25 1.47 -35.56 22.92
N PRO A 26 2.76 -35.79 23.21
CA PRO A 26 3.83 -34.81 23.04
C PRO A 26 4.01 -34.33 21.58
N ASN A 27 3.32 -34.97 20.63
CA ASN A 27 3.31 -34.67 19.21
C ASN A 27 2.02 -34.00 18.72
N ARG A 28 1.09 -33.63 19.62
CA ARG A 28 -0.15 -32.93 19.28
C ARG A 28 -0.09 -31.50 19.80
N TYR A 29 -0.49 -30.59 18.93
CA TYR A 29 -0.42 -29.15 19.11
C TYR A 29 -1.84 -28.61 18.99
N ARG A 30 -2.20 -27.66 19.85
CA ARG A 30 -3.51 -27.00 19.78
C ARG A 30 -3.40 -25.53 20.21
N PHE A 31 -3.88 -24.63 19.37
CA PHE A 31 -4.06 -23.22 19.73
C PHE A 31 -5.13 -22.56 18.87
N LYS A 32 -5.74 -21.50 19.39
CA LYS A 32 -6.70 -20.66 18.67
C LYS A 32 -6.04 -19.33 18.33
N TYR A 33 -6.16 -18.90 17.09
CA TYR A 33 -5.69 -17.60 16.64
C TYR A 33 -6.84 -16.90 15.90
N LYS A 34 -7.21 -15.69 16.34
CA LYS A 34 -8.46 -15.02 15.92
C LYS A 34 -9.65 -16.00 16.01
N SER A 35 -10.35 -16.25 14.90
CA SER A 35 -11.49 -17.18 14.79
C SER A 35 -11.08 -18.62 14.46
N GLU A 36 -9.81 -18.88 14.12
CA GLU A 36 -9.36 -20.17 13.63
C GLU A 36 -8.77 -21.06 14.72
N LEU A 37 -9.10 -22.36 14.66
CA LEU A 37 -8.55 -23.38 15.55
C LEU A 37 -7.50 -24.22 14.81
N TYR A 38 -6.26 -24.09 15.25
CA TYR A 38 -5.14 -24.92 14.78
C TYR A 38 -5.01 -26.13 15.72
N LYS A 39 -5.22 -27.33 15.17
CA LYS A 39 -5.12 -28.59 15.92
C LYS A 39 -4.54 -29.69 15.06
N GLY A 40 -3.56 -30.43 15.58
CA GLY A 40 -2.98 -31.57 14.89
C GLY A 40 -1.51 -31.79 15.24
N THR A 41 -0.78 -32.48 14.37
CA THR A 41 0.67 -32.59 14.47
C THR A 41 1.36 -31.31 14.00
N ARG A 42 2.63 -31.15 14.36
CA ARG A 42 3.47 -30.05 13.86
C ARG A 42 3.44 -29.94 12.32
N LEU A 43 3.48 -31.07 11.62
CA LEU A 43 3.45 -31.10 10.15
C LEU A 43 2.10 -30.62 9.62
N GLN A 44 1.00 -31.04 10.23
CA GLN A 44 -0.34 -30.63 9.82
C GLN A 44 -0.54 -29.11 10.01
N ILE A 45 -0.19 -28.58 11.18
CA ILE A 45 -0.31 -27.14 11.44
C ILE A 45 0.63 -26.34 10.54
N THR A 46 1.87 -26.78 10.34
CA THR A 46 2.80 -26.10 9.43
C THR A 46 2.28 -26.07 7.99
N SER A 47 1.61 -27.13 7.54
CA SER A 47 0.96 -27.16 6.23
C SER A 47 -0.22 -26.19 6.14
N GLN A 48 -1.01 -26.03 7.21
CA GLN A 48 -2.06 -25.02 7.29
C GLN A 48 -1.48 -23.60 7.20
N LEU A 49 -0.44 -23.30 7.99
CA LEU A 49 0.27 -22.02 7.96
C LEU A 49 0.88 -21.72 6.59
N ARG A 50 1.42 -22.73 5.90
CA ARG A 50 1.95 -22.57 4.53
C ARG A 50 0.84 -22.23 3.54
N LYS A 51 -0.29 -22.93 3.62
CA LYS A 51 -1.45 -22.64 2.77
C LYS A 51 -1.92 -21.20 2.97
N LEU A 52 -2.01 -20.75 4.23
CA LEU A 52 -2.38 -19.37 4.57
C LEU A 52 -1.36 -18.35 4.04
N LYS A 53 -0.04 -18.59 4.20
CA LYS A 53 1.01 -17.70 3.65
C LYS A 53 0.87 -17.51 2.14
N ASN A 54 0.44 -18.54 1.43
CA ASN A 54 0.35 -18.57 -0.03
C ASN A 54 -1.06 -18.26 -0.55
N ASP A 55 -1.95 -17.75 0.31
CA ASP A 55 -3.28 -17.31 -0.08
C ASP A 55 -3.17 -16.12 -1.07
N SER A 56 -4.14 -15.99 -1.97
CA SER A 56 -4.15 -14.95 -3.00
C SER A 56 -4.15 -13.53 -2.42
N LYS A 57 -4.69 -13.35 -1.21
CA LYS A 57 -4.65 -12.05 -0.52
C LYS A 57 -3.25 -11.60 -0.06
N PHE A 58 -2.29 -12.52 -0.06
CA PHE A 58 -0.88 -12.26 0.23
C PHE A 58 -0.04 -12.28 -1.05
N THR A 59 -0.64 -12.02 -2.20
CA THR A 59 0.08 -11.85 -3.46
C THR A 59 0.68 -10.45 -3.54
N ASN A 60 1.88 -10.32 -4.12
CA ASN A 60 2.61 -9.06 -4.29
C ASN A 60 3.14 -8.40 -3.01
N ILE A 61 3.54 -9.20 -2.02
CA ILE A 61 4.30 -8.71 -0.88
C ILE A 61 5.61 -8.09 -1.38
N PRO A 62 5.96 -6.86 -0.96
CA PRO A 62 7.29 -6.32 -1.18
C PRO A 62 8.37 -7.28 -0.67
N GLU A 63 9.45 -7.43 -1.44
CA GLU A 63 10.48 -8.45 -1.19
C GLU A 63 11.01 -8.41 0.25
N GLU A 64 11.29 -7.23 0.78
CA GLU A 64 11.79 -7.02 2.14
C GLU A 64 10.85 -7.62 3.21
N ILE A 65 9.54 -7.43 3.03
CA ILE A 65 8.51 -7.93 3.94
C ILE A 65 8.32 -9.43 3.73
N GLU A 66 8.39 -9.90 2.49
CA GLU A 66 8.31 -11.32 2.18
C GLU A 66 9.45 -12.11 2.84
N GLN A 67 10.67 -11.57 2.80
CA GLN A 67 11.84 -12.16 3.44
C GLN A 67 11.65 -12.26 4.96
N GLU A 68 11.12 -11.23 5.61
CA GLU A 68 10.79 -11.25 7.04
C GLU A 68 9.76 -12.34 7.37
N LEU A 69 8.63 -12.35 6.65
CA LEU A 69 7.57 -13.36 6.84
C LEU A 69 8.08 -14.78 6.58
N HIS A 70 8.94 -14.97 5.58
CA HIS A 70 9.56 -16.25 5.29
C HIS A 70 10.50 -16.72 6.41
N SER A 71 11.30 -15.81 6.97
CA SER A 71 12.18 -16.08 8.11
C SER A 71 11.37 -16.52 9.34
N LEU A 72 10.29 -15.80 9.68
CA LEU A 72 9.38 -16.14 10.77
C LEU A 72 8.72 -17.51 10.57
N PHE A 73 8.31 -17.81 9.34
CA PHE A 73 7.73 -19.11 8.98
C PHE A 73 8.75 -20.26 9.14
N ILE A 74 9.98 -20.10 8.65
CA ILE A 74 11.06 -21.09 8.83
C ILE A 74 11.32 -21.34 10.32
N ALA A 75 11.42 -20.26 11.10
CA ALA A 75 11.71 -20.33 12.52
C ALA A 75 10.60 -21.07 13.29
N THR A 76 9.34 -20.87 12.89
CA THR A 76 8.18 -21.63 13.40
C THR A 76 8.29 -23.12 13.04
N LYS A 77 8.50 -23.43 11.75
CA LYS A 77 8.62 -24.81 11.25
C LYS A 77 9.71 -25.61 11.97
N LYS A 78 10.86 -24.99 12.26
CA LYS A 78 12.02 -25.65 12.87
C LYS A 78 11.84 -25.96 14.35
N GLN A 79 10.87 -25.36 15.04
CA GLN A 79 10.71 -25.52 16.49
C GLN A 79 10.06 -26.88 16.84
N PRO A 80 10.76 -27.77 17.58
CA PRO A 80 10.22 -29.09 17.93
C PRO A 80 9.37 -29.09 19.20
N ILE A 81 9.47 -28.07 20.07
CA ILE A 81 8.79 -28.05 21.37
C ILE A 81 7.42 -27.38 21.22
N PRO A 82 6.30 -28.02 21.63
CA PRO A 82 4.95 -27.49 21.46
C PRO A 82 4.72 -26.07 21.96
N LYS A 83 5.17 -25.76 23.19
CA LYS A 83 5.04 -24.43 23.79
C LYS A 83 5.71 -23.34 22.95
N TYR A 84 6.93 -23.60 22.47
CA TYR A 84 7.69 -22.64 21.68
C TYR A 84 7.22 -22.58 20.23
N TYR A 85 6.75 -23.70 19.67
CA TYR A 85 6.15 -23.73 18.34
C TYR A 85 4.91 -22.84 18.31
N LYS A 86 4.03 -23.01 19.30
CA LYS A 86 2.85 -22.15 19.50
C LYS A 86 3.26 -20.68 19.53
N LYS A 87 4.22 -20.30 20.40
CA LYS A 87 4.69 -18.91 20.50
C LYS A 87 5.20 -18.35 19.16
N ARG A 88 6.01 -19.12 18.41
CA ARG A 88 6.52 -18.69 17.10
C ARG A 88 5.42 -18.61 16.04
N ALA A 89 4.45 -19.53 16.08
CA ALA A 89 3.28 -19.49 15.21
C ALA A 89 2.44 -18.22 15.45
N TYR A 90 2.25 -17.80 16.70
CA TYR A 90 1.61 -16.50 16.99
C TYR A 90 2.39 -15.34 16.36
N ILE A 91 3.71 -15.26 16.57
CA ILE A 91 4.53 -14.18 15.99
C ILE A 91 4.43 -14.14 14.45
N PHE A 92 4.49 -15.31 13.80
CA PHE A 92 4.32 -15.41 12.35
C PHE A 92 2.93 -14.95 11.90
N LEU A 93 1.88 -15.39 12.59
CA LEU A 93 0.50 -15.02 12.27
C LEU A 93 0.27 -13.53 12.52
N ASP A 94 0.76 -12.97 13.63
CA ASP A 94 0.68 -11.55 13.95
C ASP A 94 1.29 -10.71 12.83
N ALA A 95 2.51 -11.06 12.38
CA ALA A 95 3.17 -10.37 11.26
C ALA A 95 2.40 -10.52 9.94
N LEU A 96 1.89 -11.72 9.63
CA LEU A 96 1.16 -11.98 8.39
C LEU A 96 -0.15 -11.17 8.34
N TYR A 97 -0.90 -11.11 9.44
CA TYR A 97 -2.13 -10.33 9.51
C TYR A 97 -1.87 -8.83 9.61
N ALA A 98 -0.78 -8.39 10.25
CA ALA A 98 -0.39 -6.98 10.24
C ALA A 98 -0.08 -6.50 8.81
N TYR A 99 0.50 -7.38 7.98
CA TYR A 99 0.68 -7.09 6.56
C TYR A 99 -0.66 -7.03 5.79
N GLU A 100 -1.63 -7.89 6.10
CA GLU A 100 -2.99 -7.80 5.52
C GLU A 100 -3.62 -6.44 5.83
N ASP A 101 -3.52 -5.99 7.08
CA ASP A 101 -4.04 -4.69 7.51
C ASP A 101 -3.32 -3.54 6.79
N PHE A 102 -1.99 -3.60 6.69
CA PHE A 102 -1.19 -2.67 5.90
C PHE A 102 -1.63 -2.61 4.43
N ALA A 103 -1.76 -3.77 3.76
CA ALA A 103 -2.11 -3.85 2.36
C ALA A 103 -3.45 -3.16 2.10
N ASN A 104 -4.44 -3.41 2.95
CA ASN A 104 -5.74 -2.74 2.88
C ASN A 104 -5.62 -1.22 3.04
N ILE A 105 -4.80 -0.73 3.98
CA ILE A 105 -4.60 0.71 4.19
C ILE A 105 -3.90 1.33 2.98
N TYR A 106 -2.85 0.67 2.48
CA TYR A 106 -2.09 1.13 1.33
C TYR A 106 -2.96 1.22 0.08
N GLU A 107 -3.70 0.17 -0.23
CA GLU A 107 -4.54 0.12 -1.44
C GLU A 107 -5.67 1.16 -1.40
N ASN A 108 -6.32 1.31 -0.24
CA ASN A 108 -7.34 2.34 -0.06
C ASN A 108 -6.75 3.76 -0.14
N ALA A 109 -5.58 3.99 0.45
CA ALA A 109 -4.91 5.28 0.38
C ALA A 109 -4.52 5.62 -1.06
N LEU A 110 -3.93 4.67 -1.78
CA LEU A 110 -3.54 4.84 -3.18
C LEU A 110 -4.74 5.11 -4.08
N TYR A 111 -5.83 4.34 -3.92
CA TYR A 111 -7.04 4.58 -4.70
C TYR A 111 -7.62 5.99 -4.47
N GLN A 112 -7.62 6.47 -3.22
CA GLN A 112 -8.05 7.83 -2.92
C GLN A 112 -7.14 8.89 -3.55
N VAL A 113 -5.82 8.67 -3.52
CA VAL A 113 -4.86 9.55 -4.20
C VAL A 113 -5.11 9.58 -5.70
N VAL A 114 -5.28 8.42 -6.35
CA VAL A 114 -5.57 8.33 -7.79
C VAL A 114 -6.82 9.12 -8.15
N ARG A 115 -7.90 8.96 -7.38
CA ARG A 115 -9.13 9.73 -7.58
C ARG A 115 -8.93 11.23 -7.41
N LYS A 116 -8.16 11.65 -6.39
CA LYS A 116 -7.85 13.06 -6.15
C LYS A 116 -7.06 13.64 -7.32
N VAL A 117 -5.96 13.01 -7.70
CA VAL A 117 -5.12 13.44 -8.84
C VAL A 117 -5.97 13.53 -10.11
N LYS A 118 -6.78 12.51 -10.41
CA LYS A 118 -7.70 12.51 -11.57
C LYS A 118 -8.67 13.70 -11.54
N LYS A 119 -9.26 14.01 -10.38
CA LYS A 119 -10.18 15.15 -10.23
C LYS A 119 -9.46 16.48 -10.50
N ASP A 120 -8.23 16.61 -10.04
CA ASP A 120 -7.44 17.85 -10.15
C ASP A 120 -6.85 18.04 -11.56
N MET A 121 -6.79 16.98 -12.37
CA MET A 121 -6.16 17.01 -13.71
C MET A 121 -6.74 18.06 -14.65
N TYR A 122 -8.05 18.32 -14.62
CA TYR A 122 -8.65 19.34 -15.49
C TYR A 122 -8.14 20.75 -15.16
N VAL A 123 -8.09 21.09 -13.87
CA VAL A 123 -7.62 22.41 -13.41
C VAL A 123 -6.12 22.57 -13.70
N VAL A 124 -5.34 21.51 -13.50
CA VAL A 124 -3.90 21.49 -13.77
C VAL A 124 -3.62 21.59 -15.28
N ASP A 125 -4.39 20.90 -16.11
CA ASP A 125 -4.29 20.94 -17.58
C ASP A 125 -4.49 22.37 -18.10
N PHE A 126 -5.57 23.02 -17.66
CA PHE A 126 -5.82 24.43 -17.97
C PHE A 126 -4.68 25.35 -17.54
N LYS A 127 -4.14 25.14 -16.32
CA LYS A 127 -3.01 25.93 -15.81
C LYS A 127 -1.76 25.76 -16.67
N PHE A 128 -1.42 24.53 -17.06
CA PHE A 128 -0.26 24.26 -17.90
C PHE A 128 -0.45 24.79 -19.32
N GLU A 129 -1.64 24.67 -19.90
CA GLU A 129 -1.93 25.26 -21.22
C GLU A 129 -1.76 26.78 -21.20
N ARG A 130 -2.30 27.44 -20.17
CA ARG A 130 -2.12 28.89 -20.00
C ARG A 130 -0.66 29.28 -19.82
N GLN A 131 0.14 28.49 -19.12
CA GLN A 131 1.58 28.74 -18.96
C GLN A 131 2.32 28.62 -20.29
N PHE A 132 2.05 27.56 -21.06
CA PHE A 132 2.61 27.36 -22.39
C PHE A 132 2.28 28.53 -23.33
N THR A 133 1.00 28.93 -23.41
CA THR A 133 0.58 30.03 -24.29
C THR A 133 1.26 31.34 -23.91
N LYS A 134 1.39 31.65 -22.61
CA LYS A 134 2.10 32.85 -22.16
C LYS A 134 3.57 32.84 -22.58
N ALA A 135 4.26 31.72 -22.40
CA ALA A 135 5.66 31.57 -22.80
C ALA A 135 5.81 31.74 -24.31
N LYS A 136 4.91 31.13 -25.09
CA LYS A 136 4.90 31.26 -26.56
C LYS A 136 4.71 32.71 -27.01
N VAL A 137 3.69 33.40 -26.48
CA VAL A 137 3.42 34.81 -26.82
C VAL A 137 4.59 35.72 -26.43
N ALA A 138 5.26 35.44 -25.30
CA ALA A 138 6.42 36.22 -24.86
C ALA A 138 7.60 36.07 -25.83
N LEU A 139 7.90 34.83 -26.26
CA LEU A 139 8.94 34.56 -27.25
C LEU A 139 8.59 35.17 -28.62
N ASP A 140 7.36 34.97 -29.10
CA ASP A 140 6.89 35.49 -30.40
C ASP A 140 6.93 37.02 -30.44
N ARG A 141 6.61 37.69 -29.33
CA ARG A 141 6.70 39.15 -29.22
C ARG A 141 8.15 39.62 -29.24
N TYR A 142 9.01 38.96 -28.47
CA TYR A 142 10.43 39.31 -28.40
C TYR A 142 11.10 39.20 -29.79
N MET A 143 10.80 38.15 -30.55
CA MET A 143 11.28 37.96 -31.92
C MET A 143 10.81 39.05 -32.90
N LYS A 144 9.74 39.79 -32.59
CA LYS A 144 9.20 40.89 -33.43
C LYS A 144 9.73 42.26 -33.05
N GLU A 145 10.09 42.48 -31.79
CA GLU A 145 10.42 43.81 -31.25
C GLU A 145 11.91 44.14 -31.36
N ASP A 146 12.82 43.23 -30.99
CA ASP A 146 14.28 43.32 -31.22
C ASP A 146 14.98 42.02 -30.81
N TYR A 147 15.81 41.43 -31.68
CA TYR A 147 16.55 40.17 -31.45
C TYR A 147 18.03 40.47 -31.16
N SER A 148 18.31 41.40 -30.26
CA SER A 148 19.68 41.83 -29.95
C SER A 148 20.26 41.17 -28.70
N ASP A 149 19.41 40.80 -27.74
CA ASP A 149 19.81 40.13 -26.49
C ASP A 149 19.59 38.60 -26.58
N ILE A 150 20.70 37.88 -26.77
CA ILE A 150 20.74 36.41 -26.91
C ILE A 150 20.40 35.71 -25.59
N GLU A 151 20.83 36.26 -24.45
CA GLU A 151 20.61 35.64 -23.15
C GLU A 151 19.11 35.61 -22.81
N ARG A 152 18.42 36.73 -23.05
CA ARG A 152 16.97 36.82 -22.89
C ARG A 152 16.24 35.90 -23.86
N PHE A 153 16.71 35.77 -25.10
CA PHE A 153 16.12 34.82 -26.05
C PHE A 153 16.21 33.38 -25.55
N ASP A 154 17.39 32.96 -25.09
CA ASP A 154 17.62 31.61 -24.60
C ASP A 154 16.78 31.30 -23.35
N GLN A 155 16.59 32.28 -22.46
CA GLN A 155 15.69 32.15 -21.32
C GLN A 155 14.24 31.93 -21.76
N LEU A 156 13.71 32.78 -22.65
CA LEU A 156 12.33 32.66 -23.14
C LEU A 156 12.10 31.34 -23.88
N LYS A 157 13.09 30.91 -24.67
CA LYS A 157 13.07 29.62 -25.36
C LYS A 157 13.04 28.46 -24.38
N LYS A 158 13.85 28.51 -23.32
CA LYS A 158 13.84 27.50 -22.25
C LYS A 158 12.49 27.46 -21.54
N GLU A 159 11.92 28.60 -21.18
CA GLU A 159 10.59 28.68 -20.55
C GLU A 159 9.49 28.08 -21.42
N LEU A 160 9.56 28.32 -22.74
CA LEU A 160 8.65 27.69 -23.71
C LEU A 160 8.82 26.17 -23.70
N ILE A 161 10.04 25.65 -23.83
CA ILE A 161 10.31 24.20 -23.84
C ILE A 161 9.86 23.54 -22.53
N ASP A 162 10.14 24.18 -21.38
CA ASP A 162 9.77 23.66 -20.06
C ASP A 162 8.25 23.60 -19.90
N SER A 163 7.53 24.65 -20.28
CA SER A 163 6.07 24.71 -20.19
C SER A 163 5.40 23.74 -21.18
N GLN A 164 5.97 23.59 -22.38
CA GLN A 164 5.55 22.64 -23.40
C GLN A 164 5.70 21.19 -22.91
N THR A 165 6.86 20.86 -22.34
CA THR A 165 7.15 19.54 -21.77
C THR A 165 6.19 19.22 -20.63
N LYS A 166 5.95 20.16 -19.71
CA LYS A 166 5.00 19.97 -18.61
C LYS A 166 3.59 19.68 -19.09
N LEU A 167 3.11 20.42 -20.09
CA LEU A 167 1.77 20.22 -20.65
C LEU A 167 1.64 18.86 -21.34
N ALA A 168 2.62 18.50 -22.18
CA ALA A 168 2.64 17.22 -22.87
C ALA A 168 2.69 16.03 -21.89
N SER A 169 3.60 16.09 -20.90
CA SER A 169 3.69 15.09 -19.83
C SER A 169 2.39 14.95 -19.03
N HIS A 170 1.78 16.08 -18.67
CA HIS A 170 0.51 16.09 -17.94
C HIS A 170 -0.61 15.43 -18.73
N ARG A 171 -0.71 15.71 -20.03
CA ARG A 171 -1.76 15.13 -20.89
C ARG A 171 -1.54 13.65 -21.15
N TRP A 172 -0.29 13.20 -21.28
CA TRP A 172 0.03 11.79 -21.29
C TRP A 172 -0.44 11.10 -20.01
N MET A 173 -0.12 11.69 -18.84
CA MET A 173 -0.56 11.18 -17.55
C MET A 173 -2.09 11.18 -17.44
N LYS A 174 -2.76 12.25 -17.88
CA LYS A 174 -4.23 12.36 -17.93
C LYS A 174 -4.84 11.21 -18.71
N GLY A 175 -4.33 10.91 -19.91
CA GLY A 175 -4.79 9.79 -20.72
C GLY A 175 -4.64 8.42 -20.05
N LYS A 176 -3.61 8.22 -19.19
CA LYS A 176 -3.51 6.99 -18.38
C LYS A 176 -4.58 6.94 -17.29
N PHE A 177 -4.75 8.04 -16.55
CA PHE A 177 -5.68 8.13 -15.43
C PHE A 177 -7.16 8.16 -15.82
N GLU A 178 -7.48 8.48 -17.07
CA GLU A 178 -8.84 8.39 -17.60
C GLU A 178 -9.46 7.01 -17.39
N ASN A 179 -8.66 5.94 -17.45
CA ASN A 179 -9.13 4.57 -17.24
C ASN A 179 -9.14 4.12 -15.76
N TYR A 180 -8.70 4.98 -14.83
CA TYR A 180 -8.51 4.62 -13.41
C TYR A 180 -9.72 5.00 -12.56
N ASP A 181 -10.86 4.35 -12.80
CA ASP A 181 -12.15 4.69 -12.18
C ASP A 181 -12.51 3.89 -10.93
N THR A 182 -11.97 2.68 -10.80
CA THR A 182 -12.37 1.73 -9.75
C THR A 182 -11.17 1.31 -8.91
N ILE A 183 -11.43 0.75 -7.73
CA ILE A 183 -10.37 0.21 -6.87
C ILE A 183 -9.60 -0.94 -7.53
N GLU A 184 -10.17 -1.55 -8.58
CA GLU A 184 -9.55 -2.65 -9.32
C GLU A 184 -8.23 -2.22 -9.97
N ILE A 185 -8.05 -0.94 -10.33
CA ILE A 185 -6.74 -0.48 -10.83
C ILE A 185 -5.62 -0.63 -9.80
N VAL A 186 -5.96 -0.61 -8.51
CA VAL A 186 -4.99 -0.79 -7.45
C VAL A 186 -4.82 -2.27 -7.14
N LYS A 187 -5.91 -3.05 -7.10
CA LYS A 187 -5.86 -4.48 -6.77
C LYS A 187 -5.27 -5.35 -7.88
N HIS A 188 -5.61 -5.03 -9.12
CA HIS A 188 -5.18 -5.68 -10.35
C HIS A 188 -4.55 -4.63 -11.28
N PRO A 189 -3.37 -4.11 -10.92
CA PRO A 189 -2.79 -2.98 -11.62
C PRO A 189 -2.31 -3.35 -13.01
N ASP A 190 -2.36 -2.38 -13.92
CA ASP A 190 -1.60 -2.43 -15.15
C ASP A 190 -0.08 -2.41 -14.87
N GLU A 191 0.74 -2.54 -15.90
CA GLU A 191 2.20 -2.57 -15.75
C GLU A 191 2.75 -1.32 -15.04
N LEU A 192 2.19 -0.14 -15.36
CA LEU A 192 2.68 1.15 -14.89
C LEU A 192 2.32 1.39 -13.42
N MET A 193 1.05 1.15 -13.06
CA MET A 193 0.56 1.19 -11.68
C MET A 193 1.22 0.10 -10.85
N GLY A 194 1.47 -1.08 -11.42
CA GLY A 194 2.17 -2.18 -10.75
C GLY A 194 3.62 -1.81 -10.42
N ALA A 195 4.33 -1.18 -11.35
CA ALA A 195 5.67 -0.66 -11.13
C ALA A 195 5.71 0.44 -10.07
N PHE A 196 4.74 1.37 -10.09
CA PHE A 196 4.59 2.38 -9.05
C PHE A 196 4.30 1.76 -7.67
N LYS A 197 3.35 0.82 -7.60
CA LYS A 197 2.99 0.14 -6.35
C LYS A 197 4.22 -0.49 -5.70
N LYS A 198 5.04 -1.18 -6.50
CA LYS A 198 6.27 -1.84 -6.03
C LYS A 198 7.31 -0.83 -5.54
N SER A 199 7.54 0.26 -6.26
CA SER A 199 8.55 1.25 -5.86
C SER A 199 8.19 2.01 -4.58
N ALA A 200 6.90 2.28 -4.36
CA ALA A 200 6.42 3.01 -3.19
C ALA A 200 6.22 2.12 -1.94
N ALA A 201 5.94 0.82 -2.11
CA ALA A 201 5.44 -0.04 -1.04
C ALA A 201 6.36 -0.11 0.20
N VAL A 202 7.68 -0.19 0.00
CA VAL A 202 8.65 -0.25 1.10
C VAL A 202 8.56 0.98 2.00
N HIS A 203 8.51 2.17 1.41
CA HIS A 203 8.45 3.41 2.18
C HIS A 203 7.10 3.56 2.89
N VAL A 204 6.00 3.21 2.21
CA VAL A 204 4.66 3.24 2.81
C VAL A 204 4.55 2.24 3.98
N TYR A 205 5.19 1.07 3.86
CA TYR A 205 5.26 0.10 4.95
C TYR A 205 6.01 0.63 6.16
N ARG A 206 7.11 1.37 5.96
CA ARG A 206 7.82 2.05 7.05
C ARG A 206 6.92 3.08 7.72
N LEU A 207 6.24 3.94 6.96
CA LEU A 207 5.29 4.92 7.50
C LEU A 207 4.17 4.24 8.31
N TYR A 208 3.67 3.09 7.84
CA TYR A 208 2.68 2.31 8.56
C TYR A 208 3.23 1.77 9.89
N ASN A 209 4.40 1.15 9.89
CA ASN A 209 5.04 0.61 11.10
C ASN A 209 5.41 1.69 12.11
N ASP A 210 5.77 2.88 11.65
CA ASP A 210 6.05 4.06 12.47
C ASP A 210 4.76 4.74 13.00
N ASN A 211 3.58 4.14 12.76
CA ASN A 211 2.25 4.68 13.06
C ASN A 211 1.97 6.05 12.43
N ASN A 212 2.67 6.40 11.35
CA ASN A 212 2.51 7.66 10.61
C ASN A 212 1.56 7.51 9.41
N ILE A 213 0.37 6.95 9.66
CA ILE A 213 -0.63 6.66 8.62
C ILE A 213 -1.07 7.95 7.88
N ALA A 214 -1.11 9.08 8.60
CA ALA A 214 -1.50 10.38 8.02
C ALA A 214 -0.54 10.85 6.91
N ALA A 215 0.74 10.48 6.96
CA ALA A 215 1.74 10.85 5.96
C ALA A 215 1.66 10.00 4.67
N ILE A 216 0.95 8.87 4.69
CA ILE A 216 0.90 7.94 3.54
C ILE A 216 0.29 8.61 2.30
N LYS A 217 -0.87 9.27 2.43
CA LYS A 217 -1.54 9.89 1.27
C LYS A 217 -0.72 11.04 0.65
N PRO A 218 -0.22 12.03 1.44
CA PRO A 218 0.64 13.08 0.90
C PRO A 218 1.90 12.53 0.21
N TYR A 219 2.51 11.49 0.79
CA TYR A 219 3.64 10.81 0.16
C TYR A 219 3.24 10.22 -1.19
N LEU A 220 2.19 9.40 -1.23
CA LEU A 220 1.72 8.75 -2.46
C LEU A 220 1.32 9.73 -3.55
N GLU A 221 0.68 10.85 -3.18
CA GLU A 221 0.29 11.90 -4.11
C GLU A 221 1.50 12.53 -4.80
N ASN A 222 2.54 12.89 -4.04
CA ASN A 222 3.76 13.43 -4.63
C ASN A 222 4.51 12.40 -5.47
N GLN A 223 4.61 11.16 -4.98
CA GLN A 223 5.36 10.12 -5.68
C GLN A 223 4.67 9.67 -6.97
N ILE A 224 3.34 9.57 -7.01
CA ILE A 224 2.65 9.13 -8.22
C ILE A 224 2.76 10.18 -9.32
N ILE A 225 2.67 11.47 -8.98
CA ILE A 225 2.83 12.57 -9.95
C ILE A 225 4.26 12.55 -10.51
N ASP A 226 5.27 12.48 -9.64
CA ASP A 226 6.68 12.44 -10.05
C ASP A 226 7.00 11.19 -10.90
N PHE A 227 6.48 10.03 -10.50
CA PHE A 227 6.68 8.77 -11.23
C PHE A 227 6.09 8.85 -12.65
N TYR A 228 4.83 9.27 -12.78
CA TYR A 228 4.18 9.35 -14.09
C TYR A 228 4.79 10.46 -14.96
N TYR A 229 5.20 11.58 -14.38
CA TYR A 229 5.94 12.62 -15.09
C TYR A 229 7.25 12.10 -15.67
N LYS A 230 8.06 11.37 -14.87
CA LYS A 230 9.31 10.78 -15.36
C LYS A 230 9.08 9.73 -16.45
N LYS A 231 8.00 8.95 -16.33
CA LYS A 231 7.63 7.92 -17.30
C LYS A 231 7.08 8.50 -18.60
N SER A 232 6.53 9.71 -18.60
CA SER A 232 6.04 10.34 -19.83
C SER A 232 7.16 10.93 -20.69
N LEU A 233 8.28 11.36 -20.10
CA LEU A 233 9.37 12.05 -20.84
C LEU A 233 9.85 11.32 -22.11
N PRO A 234 10.08 9.99 -22.12
CA PRO A 234 10.47 9.28 -23.35
C PRO A 234 9.29 8.98 -24.29
N GLU A 235 8.05 9.11 -23.84
CA GLU A 235 6.83 8.74 -24.57
C GLU A 235 6.15 9.92 -25.28
N ILE A 236 6.47 11.15 -24.85
CA ILE A 236 5.85 12.36 -25.38
C ILE A 236 6.62 12.88 -26.60
N ASN A 237 5.88 13.41 -27.55
CA ASN A 237 6.39 14.39 -28.51
C ASN A 237 5.91 15.78 -28.06
N PRO A 238 6.78 16.63 -27.48
CA PRO A 238 6.39 17.94 -26.99
C PRO A 238 5.75 18.83 -28.07
N GLU A 239 6.05 18.61 -29.35
CA GLU A 239 5.52 19.42 -30.45
C GLU A 239 4.12 19.01 -30.91
N SER A 240 3.64 17.84 -30.50
CA SER A 240 2.34 17.31 -30.91
C SER A 240 1.32 17.40 -29.78
N PHE A 241 0.62 18.54 -29.68
CA PHE A 241 -0.59 18.62 -28.86
C PHE A 241 -1.52 19.76 -29.29
N ASP A 242 -2.83 19.56 -29.08
CA ASP A 242 -3.85 20.56 -29.44
C ASP A 242 -4.21 21.44 -28.25
N LEU A 243 -4.34 22.75 -28.46
CA LEU A 243 -4.84 23.66 -27.43
C LEU A 243 -6.34 23.44 -27.25
N GLN A 244 -6.78 23.17 -26.01
CA GLN A 244 -8.17 22.77 -25.72
C GLN A 244 -8.99 23.90 -25.13
N TYR A 245 -8.37 24.89 -24.49
CA TYR A 245 -9.05 25.91 -23.69
C TYR A 245 -8.98 27.31 -24.29
N ILE A 246 -8.20 27.48 -25.35
CA ILE A 246 -8.10 28.74 -26.07
C ILE A 246 -9.03 28.67 -27.28
N THR A 247 -10.24 29.20 -27.12
CA THR A 247 -11.04 29.63 -28.26
C THR A 247 -10.26 30.74 -28.96
N LYS A 248 -10.00 30.55 -30.27
CA LYS A 248 -9.33 31.48 -31.21
C LYS A 248 -9.17 32.91 -30.67
N ILE A 249 -7.92 33.32 -30.42
CA ILE A 249 -7.56 34.75 -30.50
C ILE A 249 -7.54 35.12 -31.97
#